data_AF-A0A7J4XQ92-F1
#
_entry.id   AF-A0A7J4XQ92-F1
#
_cell.length_a   1.000
_cell.length_b   1.000
_cell.length_c   1.000
_cell.angle_alpha   90.00
_cell.angle_beta   90.00
_cell.angle_gamma   90.00
#
_symmetry.space_group_name_H-M   'P 1'
#
loop_
_entity.id
_entity.type
_entity.pdbx_description
1 polymer ?
#
loop_
_entity_poly.entity_id
_entity_poly.type
_entity_poly.pdbx_seq_one_letter_code
_entity_poly.pdbx_strand_id
1 'polypeptide(L)'
;MAIYSLHVSNVSRAAGSSAVASCSYITSRRMRDERTGEAFNGFGRRERVEHVCTMLPEGAPGEYLDPERLFNAVEMAEKRSDARPAKKIMVALPREFDARERFRALEDFISWNITANGYA
;
A
#
# COMPACT_ATOMS: atom_id res chain seq x y z
N MET A 1 2.36 -26.18 -7.40
CA MET A 1 0.91 -26.07 -7.63
C MET A 1 0.52 -24.65 -7.32
N ALA A 2 0.20 -23.89 -8.37
CA ALA A 2 -0.32 -22.55 -8.23
C ALA A 2 -1.65 -22.58 -7.47
N ILE A 3 -1.79 -21.69 -6.48
CA ILE A 3 -3.02 -21.50 -5.71
C ILE A 3 -3.48 -20.09 -6.03
N TYR A 4 -4.74 -19.94 -6.42
CA TYR A 4 -5.36 -18.62 -6.49
C TYR A 4 -5.81 -18.21 -5.09
N SER A 5 -5.28 -17.09 -4.59
CA SER A 5 -5.76 -16.43 -3.37
C SER A 5 -5.65 -14.93 -3.56
N LEU A 6 -6.80 -14.26 -3.47
CA LEU A 6 -6.93 -12.82 -3.55
C LEU A 6 -7.89 -12.36 -2.46
N HIS A 7 -7.43 -11.42 -1.63
CA HIS A 7 -8.22 -10.84 -0.57
C HIS A 7 -8.15 -9.32 -0.65
N VAL A 8 -9.32 -8.68 -0.70
CA VAL A 8 -9.46 -7.23 -0.76
C VAL A 8 -10.19 -6.75 0.48
N SER A 9 -9.62 -5.76 1.16
CA SER A 9 -10.18 -5.19 2.38
C SER A 9 -10.01 -3.67 2.40
N ASN A 10 -10.90 -2.96 3.08
CA ASN A 10 -10.72 -1.53 3.30
C ASN A 10 -9.78 -1.29 4.49
N VAL A 11 -8.94 -0.27 4.41
CA VAL A 11 -8.41 0.41 5.59
C VAL A 11 -9.54 1.30 6.10
N SER A 12 -9.95 1.11 7.36
CA SER A 12 -11.13 1.78 7.92
C SER A 12 -10.79 2.45 9.23
N ARG A 13 -11.05 3.76 9.31
CA ARG A 13 -10.87 4.53 10.55
C ARG A 13 -11.82 4.07 11.66
N ALA A 14 -13.05 3.70 11.30
CA ALA A 14 -14.01 3.14 12.24
C ALA A 14 -13.54 1.82 12.89
N ALA A 15 -12.60 1.12 12.25
CA ALA A 15 -11.95 -0.07 12.80
C ALA A 15 -10.64 0.24 13.54
N GLY A 16 -10.33 1.52 13.81
CA GLY A 16 -9.11 1.95 14.47
C GLY A 16 -7.84 1.85 13.61
N SER A 17 -7.98 1.87 12.28
CA SER A 17 -6.85 1.76 11.35
C SER A 17 -6.65 3.04 10.55
N SER A 18 -5.41 3.31 10.14
CA SER A 18 -5.05 4.36 9.18
C SER A 18 -4.23 3.81 8.03
N ALA A 19 -4.20 4.55 6.91
CA ALA A 19 -3.43 4.22 5.73
C ALA A 19 -1.92 4.26 6.04
N VAL A 20 -1.47 5.25 6.83
CA VAL A 20 -0.07 5.36 7.30
C VAL A 20 0.31 4.16 8.17
N ALA A 21 -0.54 3.77 9.14
CA ALA A 21 -0.29 2.59 9.98
C ALA A 21 -0.19 1.31 9.14
N SER A 22 -1.10 1.15 8.17
CA SER A 22 -1.13 -0.01 7.27
C SER A 22 0.12 -0.06 6.37
N CYS A 23 0.53 1.08 5.80
CA CYS A 23 1.71 1.17 4.96
C CYS A 23 2.98 0.83 5.77
N SER A 24 3.15 1.45 6.94
CA SER A 24 4.26 1.18 7.87
C SER A 24 4.40 -0.32 8.16
N TYR A 25 3.30 -0.98 8.47
CA TYR A 25 3.28 -2.42 8.76
C TYR A 25 3.76 -3.26 7.56
N ILE A 26 3.16 -3.05 6.38
CA ILE A 26 3.42 -3.88 5.18
C ILE A 26 4.85 -3.67 4.67
N THR A 27 5.33 -2.42 4.66
CA THR A 27 6.70 -2.13 4.19
C THR A 27 7.75 -2.30 5.27
N SER A 28 7.36 -2.63 6.51
CA SER A 28 8.23 -2.64 7.70
C SER A 28 9.06 -1.35 7.89
N ARG A 29 8.51 -0.20 7.43
CA ARG A 29 9.13 1.13 7.57
C ARG A 29 8.59 1.81 8.82
N ARG A 30 9.43 2.59 9.49
CA ARG A 30 8.93 3.54 10.48
C ARG A 30 8.24 4.69 9.75
N MET A 31 7.03 5.03 10.15
CA MET A 31 6.28 6.15 9.57
C MET A 31 5.53 6.89 10.67
N ARG A 32 5.21 8.17 10.44
CA ARG A 32 4.38 8.96 11.34
C ARG A 32 3.11 9.41 10.65
N ASP A 33 1.98 9.21 11.31
CA ASP A 33 0.70 9.78 10.90
C ASP A 33 0.66 11.25 11.36
N GLU A 34 0.70 12.17 10.42
CA GLU A 34 0.74 13.61 10.69
C GLU A 34 -0.57 14.14 11.26
N ARG A 35 -1.69 13.46 10.98
CA ARG A 35 -3.02 13.86 11.46
C ARG A 35 -3.19 13.57 12.94
N THR A 36 -2.73 12.42 13.42
CA THR A 36 -2.84 12.01 14.84
C THR A 36 -1.57 12.28 15.63
N GLY A 37 -0.43 12.42 14.95
CA GLY A 37 0.89 12.50 15.55
C GLY A 37 1.49 11.16 15.96
N GLU A 38 0.77 10.05 15.76
CA GLU A 38 1.19 8.70 16.14
C GLU A 38 2.33 8.19 15.25
N ALA A 39 3.29 7.48 15.86
CA ALA A 39 4.41 6.88 15.16
C ALA A 39 4.28 5.35 15.14
N PHE A 40 4.45 4.77 13.96
CA PHE A 40 4.42 3.32 13.71
C PHE A 40 5.82 2.83 13.37
N ASN A 41 6.25 1.72 13.95
CA ASN A 41 7.62 1.19 13.79
C ASN A 41 7.72 0.09 12.71
N GLY A 42 6.63 -0.18 11.99
CA GLY A 42 6.50 -1.29 11.05
C GLY A 42 6.42 -2.66 11.71
N PHE A 43 6.41 -3.73 10.90
CA PHE A 43 6.32 -5.12 11.39
C PHE A 43 7.61 -5.65 12.06
N GLY A 44 8.71 -4.91 11.96
CA GLY A 44 10.00 -5.25 12.59
C GLY A 44 10.81 -6.34 11.87
N ARG A 45 10.17 -7.19 11.05
CA ARG A 45 10.84 -8.25 10.25
C ARG A 45 11.13 -7.79 8.83
N ARG A 46 12.01 -6.81 8.68
CA ARG A 46 12.35 -6.19 7.38
C ARG A 46 12.93 -7.19 6.38
N GLU A 47 13.62 -8.23 6.86
CA GLU A 47 14.18 -9.31 6.04
C GLU A 47 13.12 -10.13 5.29
N ARG A 48 11.85 -10.02 5.69
CA ARG A 48 10.71 -10.66 5.01
C ARG A 48 10.10 -9.80 3.91
N VAL A 49 10.55 -8.55 3.77
CA VAL A 49 10.09 -7.64 2.72
C VAL A 49 11.09 -7.71 1.58
N GLU A 50 10.72 -8.42 0.52
CA GLU A 50 11.59 -8.62 -0.65
C GLU A 50 11.66 -7.36 -1.52
N HIS A 51 10.54 -6.64 -1.67
CA HIS A 51 10.45 -5.46 -2.52
C HIS A 51 9.38 -4.49 -2.03
N VAL A 52 9.62 -3.18 -2.19
CA VAL A 52 8.65 -2.11 -1.94
C VAL A 52 8.76 -1.11 -3.09
N CYS A 53 7.62 -0.80 -3.71
CA CYS A 53 7.52 0.21 -4.77
C CYS A 53 6.19 0.97 -4.60
N THR A 54 6.18 2.22 -5.05
CA THR A 54 4.97 3.04 -5.20
C THR A 54 4.79 3.34 -6.67
N MET A 55 3.59 3.08 -7.20
CA MET A 55 3.24 3.40 -8.58
C MET A 55 2.17 4.50 -8.56
N LEU A 56 2.28 5.45 -9.48
CA LEU A 56 1.35 6.58 -9.56
C LEU A 56 0.62 6.57 -10.90
N PRO A 57 -0.63 7.06 -10.95
CA PRO A 57 -1.31 7.30 -12.21
C PRO A 57 -0.66 8.46 -12.98
N GLU A 58 -0.93 8.53 -14.29
CA GLU A 58 -0.41 9.60 -15.14
C GLU A 58 -0.86 10.99 -14.62
N GLY A 59 0.08 11.94 -14.58
CA GLY A 59 -0.17 13.30 -14.11
C GLY A 59 -0.16 13.48 -12.59
N ALA A 60 0.00 12.42 -11.80
CA ALA A 60 0.16 12.55 -10.35
C ALA A 60 1.50 13.22 -9.98
N PRO A 61 1.52 14.08 -8.93
CA PRO A 61 2.76 14.68 -8.44
C PRO A 61 3.80 13.64 -8.03
N GLY A 62 5.02 13.76 -8.54
CA GLY A 62 6.10 12.81 -8.27
C GLY A 62 6.54 12.72 -6.80
N GLU A 63 6.19 13.70 -5.97
CA GLU A 63 6.44 13.64 -4.53
C GLU A 63 5.71 12.48 -3.83
N TYR A 64 4.60 12.01 -4.42
CA TYR A 64 3.83 10.89 -3.91
C TYR A 64 4.45 9.52 -4.24
N LEU A 65 5.59 9.49 -4.94
CA LEU A 65 6.38 8.26 -5.04
C LEU A 65 6.94 7.83 -3.67
N ASP A 66 7.10 8.77 -2.73
CA ASP A 66 7.36 8.42 -1.33
C ASP A 66 6.05 8.01 -0.65
N PRO A 67 5.89 6.74 -0.26
CA PRO A 67 4.63 6.25 0.29
C PRO A 67 4.25 6.93 1.61
N GLU A 68 5.21 7.43 2.38
CA GLU A 68 4.91 8.17 3.62
C GLU A 68 4.21 9.50 3.32
N ARG A 69 4.66 10.21 2.28
CA ARG A 69 4.00 11.45 1.82
C ARG A 69 2.63 11.16 1.22
N LEU A 70 2.53 10.15 0.36
CA LEU A 70 1.26 9.75 -0.27
C LEU A 70 0.19 9.44 0.79
N PHE A 71 0.49 8.54 1.73
CA PHE A 71 -0.52 8.12 2.70
C PHE A 71 -0.82 9.17 3.77
N ASN A 72 0.12 10.08 4.11
CA ASN A 72 -0.20 11.24 4.93
C ASN A 72 -1.12 12.22 4.19
N ALA A 73 -0.88 12.49 2.90
CA ALA A 73 -1.76 13.34 2.10
C ALA A 73 -3.18 12.75 2.00
N VAL A 74 -3.30 11.43 1.83
CA VAL A 74 -4.60 10.72 1.84
C VAL A 74 -5.30 10.87 3.19
N GLU A 75 -4.59 10.66 4.31
CA GLU A 75 -5.18 10.82 5.65
C GLU A 75 -5.60 12.26 5.93
N MET A 76 -4.84 13.26 5.47
CA MET A 76 -5.18 14.67 5.65
C MET A 76 -6.34 15.12 4.77
N ALA A 77 -6.48 14.57 3.55
CA ALA A 77 -7.58 14.89 2.64
C ALA A 77 -8.93 14.34 3.15
N GLU A 78 -8.92 13.18 3.81
CA GLU A 78 -10.12 12.54 4.34
C GLU A 78 -10.58 13.16 5.66
N LYS A 79 -11.80 13.71 5.69
CA LYS A 79 -12.32 14.47 6.85
C LYS A 79 -13.22 13.64 7.78
N ARG A 80 -13.78 12.53 7.30
CA ARG A 80 -14.74 11.74 8.07
C ARG A 80 -14.03 10.82 9.07
N SER A 81 -14.62 10.69 10.26
CA SER A 81 -14.12 9.78 11.30
C SER A 81 -14.29 8.30 10.93
N ASP A 82 -15.24 7.98 10.05
CA ASP A 82 -15.50 6.63 9.53
C ASP A 82 -14.98 6.42 8.10
N ALA A 83 -14.08 7.30 7.64
CA ALA A 83 -13.50 7.23 6.30
C ALA A 83 -12.80 5.89 6.04
N ARG A 84 -12.75 5.53 4.75
CA ARG A 84 -12.06 4.35 4.23
C ARG A 84 -10.91 4.80 3.32
N PRO A 85 -9.81 5.31 3.89
CA PRO A 85 -8.79 6.06 3.14
C PRO A 85 -8.04 5.24 2.09
N ALA A 86 -8.01 3.91 2.22
CA ALA A 86 -7.31 3.04 1.28
C ALA A 86 -7.95 1.66 1.17
N LYS A 87 -7.56 0.91 0.13
CA LYS A 87 -7.83 -0.52 -0.01
C LYS A 87 -6.53 -1.31 0.09
N LYS A 88 -6.58 -2.44 0.79
CA LYS A 88 -5.51 -3.43 0.82
C LYS A 88 -5.91 -4.58 -0.09
N ILE A 89 -5.09 -4.83 -1.10
CA ILE A 89 -5.19 -5.97 -2.02
C ILE A 89 -4.04 -6.90 -1.66
N MET A 90 -4.34 -8.11 -1.22
CA MET A 90 -3.37 -9.15 -0.93
C MET A 90 -3.56 -10.29 -1.90
N VAL A 91 -2.49 -10.67 -2.59
CA VAL A 91 -2.50 -11.75 -3.58
C VAL A 91 -1.37 -12.72 -3.31
N ALA A 92 -1.64 -14.02 -3.44
CA ALA A 92 -0.60 -15.03 -3.46
C ALA A 92 0.02 -15.09 -4.86
N LEU A 93 1.34 -15.00 -4.94
CA LEU A 93 2.08 -15.15 -6.20
C LEU A 93 2.46 -16.63 -6.42
N PRO A 94 2.51 -17.10 -7.68
CA PRO A 94 2.98 -18.45 -8.01
C PRO A 94 4.38 -18.69 -7.45
N ARG A 95 4.61 -19.88 -6.86
CA ARG A 95 5.93 -20.27 -6.34
C ARG A 95 6.91 -20.62 -7.44
N GLU A 96 6.36 -20.95 -8.61
CA GLU A 96 7.07 -21.28 -9.82
C GLU A 96 7.75 -20.05 -10.45
N PHE A 97 7.30 -18.83 -10.11
CA PHE A 97 7.92 -17.59 -10.57
C PHE A 97 9.17 -17.26 -9.77
N ASP A 98 10.21 -16.81 -10.46
CA ASP A 98 11.35 -16.16 -9.81
C ASP A 98 10.97 -14.77 -9.27
N ALA A 99 11.89 -14.11 -8.55
CA ALA A 99 11.63 -12.80 -7.96
C ALA A 99 11.27 -11.71 -8.99
N ARG A 100 11.90 -11.77 -10.17
CA ARG A 100 11.70 -10.79 -11.24
C ARG A 100 10.35 -11.01 -11.92
N GLU A 101 9.98 -12.25 -12.16
CA GLU A 101 8.67 -12.63 -12.70
C GLU A 101 7.54 -12.25 -11.74
N ARG A 102 7.72 -12.49 -10.43
CA ARG A 102 6.78 -12.06 -9.39
C ARG A 102 6.59 -10.55 -9.38
N PHE A 103 7.69 -9.79 -9.45
CA PHE A 103 7.62 -8.34 -9.47
C PHE A 103 6.93 -7.81 -10.73
N ARG A 104 7.32 -8.31 -11.92
CA ARG A 104 6.69 -7.92 -13.19
C ARG A 104 5.19 -8.19 -13.23
N ALA A 105 4.77 -9.37 -12.76
CA ALA A 105 3.35 -9.71 -12.70
C ALA A 105 2.55 -8.75 -11.80
N LEU A 106 3.13 -8.29 -10.70
CA LEU A 106 2.52 -7.26 -9.85
C LEU A 106 2.50 -5.89 -10.52
N GLU A 107 3.61 -5.47 -11.13
CA GLU A 107 3.73 -4.19 -11.83
C GLU A 107 2.72 -4.09 -12.97
N ASP A 108 2.61 -5.12 -13.81
CA ASP A 108 1.64 -5.18 -14.92
C ASP A 108 0.20 -5.13 -14.40
N PHE A 109 -0.11 -5.88 -13.32
CA PHE A 109 -1.42 -5.87 -12.70
C PHE A 109 -1.80 -4.47 -12.18
N ILE A 110 -0.89 -3.83 -11.43
CA ILE A 110 -1.11 -2.50 -10.87
C ILE A 110 -1.21 -1.45 -11.99
N SER A 111 -0.34 -1.56 -13.00
CA SER A 111 -0.35 -0.65 -14.15
C SER A 111 -1.71 -0.67 -14.85
N TRP A 112 -2.15 -1.84 -15.33
CA TRP A 112 -3.36 -1.98 -16.13
C TRP A 112 -4.66 -1.81 -15.35
N ASN A 113 -4.71 -2.25 -14.09
CA ASN A 113 -5.98 -2.31 -13.36
C ASN A 113 -6.16 -1.16 -12.36
N ILE A 114 -5.07 -0.56 -11.87
CA ILE A 114 -5.12 0.42 -10.78
C ILE A 114 -4.72 1.80 -11.29
N THR A 115 -3.47 1.97 -11.72
CA THR A 115 -2.95 3.30 -12.12
C THR A 115 -3.56 3.80 -13.42
N ALA A 116 -3.85 2.93 -14.39
CA ALA A 116 -4.59 3.30 -15.60
C ALA A 116 -6.01 3.84 -15.32
N ASN A 117 -6.58 3.52 -14.15
CA ASN A 117 -7.89 4.02 -13.70
C ASN A 117 -7.77 5.23 -12.75
N GLY A 118 -6.58 5.83 -12.62
CA GLY A 118 -6.36 7.04 -11.83
C GLY A 118 -6.11 6.81 -10.33
N TYR A 119 -5.86 5.56 -9.90
CA TYR A 119 -5.56 5.24 -8.50
C TYR A 119 -4.05 5.13 -8.26
N ALA A 120 -3.59 5.60 -7.10
CA ALA A 120 -2.25 5.40 -6.57
C ALA A 120 -2.25 4.30 -5.50
#